data_AF-A0A101V6R2-F1
#
_entry.id   AF-A0A101V6R2-F1
#
_cell.length_a   1.000
_cell.length_b   1.000
_cell.length_c   1.000
_cell.angle_alpha   90.00
_cell.angle_beta   90.00
_cell.angle_gamma   90.00
#
_symmetry.space_group_name_H-M   'P 1'
#
loop_
_entity.id
_entity.type
_entity.pdbx_description
1 polymer ?
#
loop_
_entity_poly.entity_id
_entity_poly.type
_entity_poly.pdbx_seq_one_letter_code
_entity_poly.pdbx_strand_id
1 'polypeptide(L)' 'MWTVVYIAQNKTRAEKLKDALIAEGLLVNLRGLGNDSDNVSKAVEILVPESEAEEAHEIINNILSI' A
#
# COMPACT_ATOMS: atom_id res chain seq x y z
N MET A 1 12.09 5.79 9.24
CA MET A 1 11.76 4.35 9.30
C MET A 1 10.60 4.10 8.35
N TRP A 2 10.52 2.93 7.69
CA TRP A 2 9.36 2.59 6.85
C TRP A 2 8.34 1.83 7.68
N THR A 3 7.07 2.19 7.57
CA THR A 3 5.96 1.55 8.28
C THR A 3 4.93 1.03 7.30
N VAL A 4 4.26 -0.08 7.66
CA VAL A 4 3.20 -0.67 6.84
C VAL A 4 1.88 0.00 7.20
N VAL A 5 1.28 0.71 6.24
CA VAL A 5 0.00 1.41 6.44
C VAL A 5 -1.20 0.60 5.95
N TYR A 6 -1.00 -0.30 5.00
CA TYR A 6 -2.06 -1.12 4.44
C TYR A 6 -1.52 -2.40 3.80
N ILE A 7 -2.35 -3.45 3.76
CA ILE A 7 -2.04 -4.71 3.08
C ILE A 7 -3.13 -4.98 2.06
N ALA A 8 -2.80 -4.80 0.79
CA ALA A 8 -3.70 -5.08 -0.32
C ALA A 8 -3.72 -6.58 -0.63
N GLN A 9 -4.90 -7.13 -0.92
CA GLN A 9 -5.09 -8.55 -1.23
C GLN A 9 -4.60 -8.95 -2.64
N ASN A 10 -4.34 -7.97 -3.52
CA ASN A 10 -3.72 -8.20 -4.82
C ASN A 10 -2.79 -7.04 -5.19
N LYS A 11 -1.90 -7.31 -6.17
CA LYS A 11 -0.98 -6.31 -6.70
C LYS A 11 -1.71 -5.13 -7.35
N THR A 12 -2.80 -5.36 -8.07
CA THR A 12 -3.54 -4.30 -8.78
C THR A 12 -4.11 -3.23 -7.84
N ARG A 13 -4.66 -3.61 -6.67
CA ARG A 13 -5.11 -2.67 -5.63
C ARG A 13 -3.93 -1.95 -5.01
N ALA A 14 -2.84 -2.67 -4.73
CA ALA A 14 -1.63 -2.07 -4.19
C ALA A 14 -1.07 -0.99 -5.11
N GLU A 15 -1.04 -1.24 -6.42
CA GLU A 15 -0.60 -0.28 -7.43
C GLU A 15 -1.53 0.94 -7.51
N LYS A 16 -2.85 0.75 -7.45
CA LYS A 16 -3.80 1.88 -7.41
C LYS A 16 -3.60 2.77 -6.19
N LEU A 17 -3.46 2.16 -5.01
CA LEU A 17 -3.23 2.90 -3.77
C LEU A 17 -1.88 3.61 -3.78
N LYS A 18 -0.83 2.96 -4.28
CA LYS A 18 0.48 3.57 -4.49
C LYS A 18 0.39 4.80 -5.39
N ASP A 19 -0.28 4.69 -6.54
CA ASP A 19 -0.37 5.78 -7.50
C ASP A 19 -1.08 7.00 -6.90
N ALA A 20 -2.18 6.77 -6.17
CA ALA A 20 -2.90 7.84 -5.48
C ALA A 20 -2.07 8.51 -4.38
N LEU A 21 -1.35 7.74 -3.57
CA LEU A 21 -0.46 8.27 -2.55
C LEU A 21 0.71 9.07 -3.14
N ILE A 22 1.28 8.60 -4.26
CA ILE A 22 2.34 9.32 -4.98
C ILE A 22 1.80 10.61 -5.62
N ALA A 23 0.55 10.60 -6.09
CA ALA A 23 -0.10 11.80 -6.65
C ALA A 23 -0.26 12.92 -5.61
N GLU A 24 -0.49 12.55 -4.35
CA GLU A 24 -0.52 13.49 -3.21
C GLU A 24 0.89 13.91 -2.74
N GLY A 25 1.95 13.33 -3.31
CA GLY A 25 3.35 13.67 -3.01
C GLY A 25 4.03 12.77 -1.97
N LEU A 26 3.38 11.69 -1.53
CA LEU A 26 3.92 10.79 -0.50
C LEU A 26 4.89 9.76 -1.08
N LEU A 27 5.86 9.34 -0.28
CA LEU A 27 6.76 8.24 -0.62
C LEU A 27 6.12 6.88 -0.31
N VAL A 28 6.02 6.02 -1.32
CA VAL A 28 5.42 4.69 -1.20
C VAL A 28 6.34 3.59 -1.70
N ASN A 29 6.43 2.52 -0.93
CA ASN A 29 7.11 1.29 -1.31
C ASN A 29 6.15 0.10 -1.23
N LEU A 30 6.21 -0.79 -2.22
CA LEU A 30 5.37 -1.98 -2.28
C LEU A 30 6.20 -3.22 -1.99
N ARG A 31 5.80 -4.00 -0.99
CA ARG A 31 6.44 -5.28 -0.66
C ARG A 31 5.46 -6.42 -0.88
N GLY A 32 5.76 -7.27 -1.86
CA GLY A 32 4.96 -8.48 -2.10
C GLY A 32 5.19 -9.51 -0.99
N LEU A 33 4.10 -10.04 -0.45
CA LEU A 33 4.10 -11.19 0.45
C LEU A 33 3.83 -12.45 -0.37
N GLY A 34 4.85 -13.27 -0.59
CA GLY A 34 4.69 -14.59 -1.21
C GLY A 34 6.01 -15.18 -1.74
N ASN A 35 6.33 -16.39 -1.27
CA ASN A 35 7.32 -17.25 -1.90
C ASN A 35 6.76 -17.77 -3.25
N ASP A 36 7.65 -17.96 -4.21
CA ASP A 36 7.42 -18.18 -5.66
C ASP A 36 6.41 -19.29 -6.06
N SER A 37 5.89 -20.08 -5.12
CA SER A 37 5.24 -21.37 -5.41
C SER A 37 3.71 -21.41 -5.32
N ASP A 38 3.03 -20.44 -4.70
CA ASP A 38 1.58 -20.56 -4.46
C ASP A 38 0.76 -19.56 -5.28
N ASN A 39 -0.07 -20.10 -6.17
CA ASN A 39 -0.92 -19.40 -7.14
C ASN A 39 -2.18 -18.80 -6.47
N VAL A 40 -2.05 -18.30 -5.24
CA VAL A 40 -3.16 -17.78 -4.44
C VAL A 40 -2.81 -16.34 -4.06
N SER A 41 -3.51 -15.39 -4.70
CA SER A 41 -3.62 -13.97 -4.34
C SER A 41 -2.43 -13.40 -3.54
N LYS A 42 -1.38 -12.99 -4.26
CA LYS A 42 -0.20 -12.34 -3.67
C LYS A 42 -0.64 -11.05 -2.96
N ALA A 43 -0.72 -11.10 -1.63
CA ALA A 43 -0.93 -9.93 -0.81
C ALA A 43 0.29 -9.01 -0.96
N VAL A 44 0.08 -7.70 -0.93
CA VAL A 44 1.12 -6.70 -1.09
C VAL A 44 0.98 -5.67 0.01
N GLU A 45 2.04 -5.52 0.79
CA GLU A 45 2.18 -4.49 1.80
C GLU A 45 2.51 -3.17 1.14
N ILE A 46 1.84 -2.12 1.61
CA ILE A 46 2.08 -0.74 1.23
C ILE A 46 2.80 -0.09 2.40
N LEU A 47 4.03 0.35 2.14
CA LEU A 47 4.88 0.98 3.12
C LEU A 47 5.07 2.46 2.79
N VAL A 48 5.09 3.29 3.81
CA VAL A 48 5.39 4.72 3.72
C VAL A 48 6.36 5.12 4.84
N PRO A 49 7.06 6.26 4.75
CA PRO A 49 7.80 6.82 5.87
C PRO A 49 6.88 7.04 7.07
N GLU A 50 7.39 6.75 8.27
CA GLU A 50 6.65 6.97 9.52
C GLU A 50 6.07 8.39 9.65
N SER A 51 6.78 9.40 9.14
CA SER A 51 6.32 10.80 9.16
C SER A 51 5.09 11.06 8.29
N GLU A 52 4.82 10.21 7.29
CA GLU A 52 3.71 10.33 6.34
C GLU A 52 2.63 9.27 6.59
N ALA A 53 2.76 8.47 7.64
CA ALA A 53 1.91 7.32 7.89
C ALA A 53 0.46 7.70 8.19
N GLU A 54 0.25 8.81 8.89
CA GLU A 54 -1.08 9.32 9.22
C GLU A 54 -1.81 9.82 7.96
N GLU A 55 -1.16 10.69 7.18
CA GLU A 55 -1.69 11.21 5.90
C GLU A 55 -1.99 10.08 4.90
N ALA A 56 -1.07 9.11 4.76
CA ALA A 56 -1.28 7.95 3.90
C ALA A 56 -2.52 7.15 4.32
N HIS A 57 -2.74 6.99 5.63
CA HIS A 57 -3.89 6.26 6.15
C HIS A 57 -5.22 6.97 5.83
N GLU A 58 -5.26 8.31 5.93
CA GLU A 58 -6.43 9.10 5.56
C GLU A 58 -6.76 8.99 4.07
N ILE A 59 -5.75 9.10 3.20
CA ILE A 59 -5.89 8.97 1.75
C ILE A 59 -6.42 7.57 1.38
N ILE A 60 -5.84 6.52 1.97
CA ILE A 60 -6.28 5.13 1.73
C ILE A 60 -7.74 4.94 2.17
N ASN A 61 -8.14 5.46 3.33
CA ASN A 61 -9.52 5.38 3.80
C ASN A 61 -10.48 6.12 2.88
N ASN A 62 -10.09 7.30 2.37
CA ASN A 62 -10.90 8.05 1.42
C ASN A 62 -11.11 7.27 0.10
N ILE A 63 -10.05 6.64 -0.42
CA ILE A 63 -10.13 5.82 -1.64
C ILE A 63 -10.98 4.56 -1.44
N LEU A 64 -10.91 3.96 -0.25
CA LEU A 64 -11.65 2.74 0.06
C LEU A 64 -13.09 3.00 0.49
N SER A 65 -13.42 4.23 0.91
CA SER A 65 -14.71 4.73 1.39
C SER A 65 -15.76 3.62 1.60
N ILE A 66 -15.65 2.96 2.76
CA ILE A 66 -16.68 2.12 3.38
C ILE A 66 -17.28 2.93 4.51
#